data_AF-A0A8H4ZQ04-F1
#
_entry.id   AF-A0A8H4ZQ04-F1
#
_cell.length_a   1.000
_cell.length_b   1.000
_cell.length_c   1.000
_cell.angle_alpha   90.00
_cell.angle_beta   90.00
_cell.angle_gamma   90.00
#
_symmetry.space_group_name_H-M   'P 1'
#
loop_
_entity.id
_entity.type
_entity.pdbx_description
1 polymer ?
#
loop_
_entity_poly.entity_id
_entity_poly.type
_entity_poly.pdbx_seq_one_letter_code
_entity_poly.pdbx_strand_id
1 'polypeptide(L)'
;MTGWSLSRHLKALIHGRRRARSESGMTKDSSGSTALVAMEDTPRSSPLPFAGNEVEMLQRQCPLLHLRPEMPEPYTDAVLEAMKTCTVFHYAGYGSARFANPSDSCILLKDWQSNALTVDRLHGIHTQDSRPFLAYLSACETKASDGVQLLDESLDLTSAFQLAGFRHVVGTL
;
A
#
# COMPACT_ATOMS: atom_id res chain seq x y z
N MET A 1 8.95 20.28 -1.59
CA MET A 1 8.52 20.38 -3.00
C MET A 1 8.80 19.06 -3.72
N THR A 2 7.96 18.02 -3.56
CA THR A 2 8.11 16.74 -4.29
C THR A 2 6.78 15.96 -4.36
N GLY A 3 5.63 16.62 -4.60
CA GLY A 3 4.32 15.95 -4.67
C GLY A 3 3.82 15.55 -6.07
N TRP A 4 4.59 15.83 -7.14
CA TRP A 4 4.05 15.81 -8.51
C TRP A 4 4.36 14.53 -9.30
N SER A 5 5.35 13.73 -8.89
CA SER A 5 5.81 12.54 -9.64
C SER A 5 4.91 11.31 -9.43
N LEU A 6 4.38 11.12 -8.21
CA LEU A 6 3.59 9.95 -7.81
C LEU A 6 2.32 9.77 -8.66
N SER A 7 1.63 10.88 -8.94
CA SER A 7 0.35 10.87 -9.66
C SER A 7 0.45 10.32 -11.08
N ARG A 8 1.60 10.45 -11.76
CA ARG A 8 1.73 10.09 -13.18
C ARG A 8 1.90 8.58 -13.39
N HIS A 9 2.60 7.90 -12.49
CA HIS A 9 2.82 6.45 -12.58
C HIS A 9 1.55 5.68 -12.23
N LEU A 10 0.82 6.11 -11.19
CA LEU A 10 -0.48 5.53 -10.85
C LEU A 10 -1.47 5.68 -12.03
N LYS A 11 -1.51 6.89 -12.65
CA LYS A 11 -2.32 7.17 -13.83
C LYS A 11 -2.00 6.25 -15.00
N ALA A 12 -0.72 6.03 -15.30
CA ALA A 12 -0.27 5.20 -16.42
C ALA A 12 -0.63 3.72 -16.21
N LEU A 13 -0.39 3.18 -15.01
CA LEU A 13 -0.69 1.79 -14.68
C LEU A 13 -2.20 1.51 -14.70
N ILE A 14 -3.00 2.43 -14.17
CA ILE A 14 -4.47 2.35 -14.17
C ILE A 14 -5.03 2.48 -15.60
N HIS A 15 -4.46 3.37 -16.43
CA HIS A 15 -4.83 3.47 -17.85
C HIS A 15 -4.50 2.21 -18.64
N GLY A 16 -3.34 1.58 -18.38
CA GLY A 16 -2.98 0.30 -18.98
C GLY A 16 -4.00 -0.80 -18.66
N ARG A 17 -4.45 -0.87 -17.39
CA ARG A 17 -5.48 -1.82 -16.97
C ARG A 17 -6.84 -1.54 -17.62
N ARG A 18 -7.23 -0.27 -17.81
CA ARG A 18 -8.47 0.08 -18.52
C ARG A 18 -8.49 -0.42 -19.95
N ARG A 19 -7.38 -0.32 -20.69
CA ARG A 19 -7.30 -0.85 -22.06
C ARG A 19 -7.51 -2.37 -22.07
N ALA A 20 -6.79 -3.10 -21.22
CA ALA A 20 -6.96 -4.56 -21.11
C ALA A 20 -8.39 -4.97 -20.69
N ARG A 21 -9.04 -4.18 -19.83
CA ARG A 21 -10.42 -4.44 -19.36
C ARG A 21 -11.48 -4.08 -20.41
N SER A 22 -11.22 -3.05 -21.21
CA SER A 22 -12.10 -2.61 -22.30
C SER A 22 -12.05 -3.55 -23.51
N GLU A 23 -10.93 -4.24 -23.73
CA GLU A 23 -10.80 -5.30 -24.74
C GLU A 23 -11.53 -6.60 -24.34
N SER A 24 -11.77 -6.81 -23.05
CA SER A 24 -12.42 -8.02 -22.50
C SER A 24 -13.95 -7.92 -22.36
N GLY A 25 -14.60 -6.86 -22.85
CA GLY A 25 -16.08 -6.79 -22.93
C GLY A 25 -16.85 -6.68 -21.60
N MET A 26 -16.20 -6.35 -20.48
CA MET A 26 -16.84 -6.24 -19.17
C MET A 26 -17.61 -4.91 -19.02
N THR A 27 -18.86 -4.97 -18.56
CA THR A 27 -19.82 -3.86 -18.48
C THR A 27 -19.43 -2.71 -17.52
N LYS A 28 -20.07 -1.55 -17.78
CA LYS A 28 -19.65 -0.16 -17.51
C LYS A 28 -19.71 0.34 -16.06
N ASP A 29 -19.85 -0.52 -15.04
CA ASP A 29 -20.31 -0.08 -13.70
C ASP A 29 -19.40 -0.48 -12.50
N SER A 30 -18.24 -1.06 -12.75
CA SER A 30 -17.32 -1.47 -11.67
C SER A 30 -16.12 -0.53 -11.56
N SER A 31 -16.38 0.68 -11.05
CA SER A 31 -15.32 1.55 -10.50
C SER A 31 -14.54 0.76 -9.46
N GLY A 32 -13.22 0.62 -9.65
CA GLY A 32 -12.38 -0.05 -8.66
C GLY A 32 -12.35 0.75 -7.35
N SER A 33 -12.18 0.07 -6.23
CA SER A 33 -11.95 0.71 -4.93
C SER A 33 -10.45 0.95 -4.71
N THR A 34 -10.13 1.98 -3.93
CA THR A 34 -8.76 2.31 -3.56
C THR A 34 -8.70 2.53 -2.06
N ALA A 35 -7.97 1.69 -1.34
CA ALA A 35 -7.68 1.89 0.07
C ALA A 35 -6.46 2.81 0.18
N LEU A 36 -6.63 3.97 0.82
CA LEU A 36 -5.59 4.97 1.00
C LEU A 36 -5.31 5.12 2.51
N VAL A 37 -4.08 4.85 2.91
CA VAL A 37 -3.67 4.86 4.33
C VAL A 37 -2.52 5.83 4.51
N ALA A 38 -2.69 6.79 5.42
CA ALA A 38 -1.65 7.70 5.87
C ALA A 38 -1.33 7.44 7.35
N MET A 39 -0.05 7.42 7.68
CA MET A 39 0.47 7.32 9.05
C MET A 39 1.40 8.48 9.35
N GLU A 40 0.82 9.67 9.59
CA GLU A 40 1.57 10.86 10.00
C GLU A 40 2.20 10.67 11.39
N ASP A 41 1.41 10.19 12.35
CA ASP A 41 1.84 9.91 13.71
C ASP A 41 1.94 8.40 13.95
N THR A 42 3.17 7.89 13.94
CA THR A 42 3.45 6.48 14.25
C THR A 42 4.03 6.36 15.65
N PRO A 43 3.45 5.53 16.54
CA PRO A 43 3.99 5.35 17.89
C PRO A 43 5.48 4.99 17.87
N ARG A 44 6.26 5.66 18.72
CA ARG A 44 7.73 5.52 18.87
C ARG A 44 8.57 5.92 17.66
N SER A 45 7.99 6.63 16.68
CA SER A 45 8.71 7.15 15.51
C SER A 45 8.54 8.67 15.39
N SER A 46 9.41 9.33 14.63
CA SER A 46 9.23 10.75 14.30
C SER A 46 8.02 10.96 13.38
N PRO A 47 7.29 12.08 13.49
CA PRO A 47 6.17 12.36 12.60
C PRO A 47 6.58 12.41 11.13
N LEU A 48 5.68 11.96 10.25
CA LEU A 48 5.78 12.06 8.79
C LEU A 48 4.75 13.08 8.28
N PRO A 49 5.03 14.39 8.37
CA PRO A 49 4.04 15.46 8.17
C PRO A 49 3.48 15.53 6.74
N PHE A 50 4.06 14.81 5.78
CA PHE A 50 3.61 14.79 4.40
C PHE A 50 2.75 13.56 4.06
N ALA A 51 2.63 12.58 4.95
CA ALA A 51 1.88 11.35 4.66
C ALA A 51 0.39 11.61 4.42
N GLY A 52 -0.25 12.46 5.22
CA GLY A 52 -1.64 12.83 4.98
C GLY A 52 -1.81 13.75 3.77
N ASN A 53 -0.87 14.67 3.50
CA ASN A 53 -0.92 15.48 2.28
C ASN A 53 -0.86 14.62 1.01
N GLU A 54 -0.01 13.58 1.00
CA GLU A 54 0.09 12.64 -0.12
C GLU A 54 -1.25 11.93 -0.37
N VAL A 55 -1.85 11.39 0.70
CA VAL A 55 -3.13 10.70 0.60
C VAL A 55 -4.27 11.63 0.22
N GLU A 56 -4.33 12.85 0.76
CA GLU A 56 -5.33 13.86 0.40
C GLU A 56 -5.23 14.22 -1.09
N MET A 57 -4.01 14.33 -1.63
CA MET A 57 -3.78 14.55 -3.06
C MET A 57 -4.30 13.38 -3.91
N LEU A 58 -4.07 12.14 -3.49
CA LEU A 58 -4.56 10.95 -4.20
C LEU A 58 -6.09 10.82 -4.12
N GLN A 59 -6.68 11.07 -2.95
CA GLN A 59 -8.12 11.05 -2.74
C GLN A 59 -8.84 11.98 -3.72
N ARG A 60 -8.33 13.20 -3.93
CA ARG A 60 -8.87 14.16 -4.91
C ARG A 60 -8.76 13.68 -6.36
N GLN A 61 -7.81 12.80 -6.66
CA GLN A 61 -7.59 12.27 -8.01
C GLN A 61 -8.35 10.98 -8.29
N CYS A 62 -8.72 10.20 -7.27
CA CYS A 62 -9.45 8.94 -7.44
C CYS A 62 -10.72 9.06 -8.31
N PRO A 63 -11.61 10.07 -8.13
CA PRO A 63 -12.78 10.23 -8.98
C PRO A 63 -12.44 10.42 -10.46
N LEU A 64 -11.37 11.16 -10.77
CA LEU A 64 -10.89 11.35 -12.15
C LEU A 64 -10.46 10.03 -12.78
N LEU A 65 -9.99 9.10 -11.96
CA LEU A 65 -9.59 7.74 -12.34
C LEU A 65 -10.73 6.72 -12.25
N HIS A 66 -11.94 7.17 -11.93
CA HIS A 66 -13.12 6.35 -11.64
C HIS A 66 -12.80 5.27 -10.60
N LEU A 67 -12.06 5.68 -9.57
CA LEU A 67 -11.79 4.91 -8.38
C LEU A 67 -12.56 5.50 -7.21
N ARG A 68 -13.08 4.63 -6.34
CA ARG A 68 -13.72 5.03 -5.09
C ARG A 68 -12.68 4.99 -3.98
N PRO A 69 -12.25 6.14 -3.44
CA PRO A 69 -11.31 6.14 -2.33
C PRO A 69 -12.03 5.69 -1.04
N GLU A 70 -11.38 4.79 -0.32
CA GLU A 70 -11.71 4.38 1.04
C GLU A 70 -10.52 4.76 1.93
N MET A 71 -10.83 5.38 3.06
CA MET A 71 -9.85 5.90 4.01
C MET A 71 -10.06 5.17 5.34
N PRO A 72 -9.60 3.91 5.47
CA PRO A 72 -9.76 3.19 6.71
C PRO A 72 -8.98 3.91 7.81
N GLU A 73 -9.49 3.83 9.04
CA GLU A 73 -8.67 4.19 10.19
C GLU A 73 -7.38 3.36 10.17
N PRO A 74 -6.21 3.94 10.48
CA PRO A 74 -4.95 3.24 10.33
C PRO A 74 -4.67 2.35 11.54
N TYR A 75 -5.61 1.45 11.81
CA TYR A 75 -5.50 0.30 12.69
C TYR A 75 -5.50 -0.95 11.85
N THR A 76 -4.81 -1.97 12.33
CA THR A 76 -4.51 -3.15 11.53
C THR A 76 -5.76 -3.85 11.00
N ASP A 77 -6.79 -4.06 11.83
CA ASP A 77 -7.99 -4.76 11.39
C ASP A 77 -8.80 -3.93 10.37
N ALA A 78 -8.89 -2.60 10.55
CA ALA A 78 -9.58 -1.73 9.60
C ALA A 78 -8.88 -1.67 8.24
N VAL A 79 -7.54 -1.61 8.24
CA VAL A 79 -6.74 -1.64 7.01
C VAL A 79 -6.85 -3.00 6.32
N LEU A 80 -6.83 -4.10 7.08
CA LEU A 80 -7.02 -5.46 6.56
C LEU A 80 -8.38 -5.62 5.86
N GLU A 81 -9.46 -5.14 6.45
CA GLU A 81 -10.79 -5.19 5.83
C GLU A 81 -10.86 -4.40 4.52
N ALA A 82 -10.28 -3.19 4.49
CA ALA A 82 -10.19 -2.41 3.26
C ALA A 82 -9.35 -3.13 2.18
N MET A 83 -8.25 -3.77 2.58
CA MET A 83 -7.38 -4.52 1.67
C MET A 83 -8.10 -5.69 0.99
N LYS A 84 -9.04 -6.38 1.68
CA LYS A 84 -9.82 -7.51 1.12
C LYS A 84 -10.59 -7.15 -0.14
N THR A 85 -11.08 -5.92 -0.23
CA THR A 85 -11.99 -5.49 -1.28
C THR A 85 -11.38 -4.46 -2.23
N CYS A 86 -10.22 -3.89 -1.88
CA CYS A 86 -9.57 -2.87 -2.70
C CYS A 86 -9.03 -3.41 -4.02
N THR A 87 -9.06 -2.58 -5.06
CA THR A 87 -8.31 -2.84 -6.31
C THR A 87 -6.90 -2.29 -6.23
N VAL A 88 -6.74 -1.16 -5.55
CA VAL A 88 -5.46 -0.47 -5.34
C VAL A 88 -5.32 -0.20 -3.85
N PHE A 89 -4.17 -0.55 -3.28
CA PHE A 89 -3.77 -0.19 -1.93
C PHE A 89 -2.66 0.86 -2.02
N HIS A 90 -2.77 1.93 -1.26
CA HIS A 90 -1.72 2.91 -1.11
C HIS A 90 -1.46 3.15 0.38
N TYR A 91 -0.19 3.06 0.76
CA TYR A 91 0.26 3.32 2.12
C TYR A 91 1.36 4.36 2.10
N ALA A 92 1.20 5.41 2.90
CA ALA A 92 2.21 6.41 3.20
C ALA A 92 2.51 6.41 4.71
N GLY A 93 3.71 6.00 5.10
CA GLY A 93 4.01 5.77 6.52
C GLY A 93 5.34 5.06 6.77
N TYR A 94 5.50 4.44 7.93
CA TYR A 94 6.71 3.64 8.21
C TYR A 94 6.54 2.16 7.85
N GLY A 95 7.58 1.59 7.24
CA GLY A 95 7.72 0.14 7.08
C GLY A 95 8.80 -0.42 8.01
N SER A 96 8.69 -1.70 8.34
CA SER A 96 9.76 -2.47 8.95
C SER A 96 10.00 -3.75 8.14
N ALA A 97 11.14 -3.81 7.47
CA ALA A 97 11.63 -5.00 6.80
C ALA A 97 12.38 -5.91 7.78
N ARG A 98 12.18 -7.23 7.66
CA ARG A 98 12.88 -8.24 8.49
C ARG A 98 13.54 -9.26 7.60
N PHE A 99 14.80 -9.00 7.25
CA PHE A 99 15.61 -9.87 6.40
C PHE A 99 15.69 -11.34 6.84
N ALA A 100 15.72 -11.58 8.16
CA ALA A 100 15.80 -12.95 8.69
C ALA A 100 14.54 -13.76 8.39
N ASN A 101 13.39 -13.10 8.27
CA ASN A 101 12.11 -13.71 7.94
C ASN A 101 11.21 -12.67 7.23
N PRO A 102 11.21 -12.62 5.88
CA PRO A 102 10.43 -11.65 5.10
C PRO A 102 8.92 -11.65 5.41
N SER A 103 8.39 -12.78 5.92
CA SER A 103 6.98 -12.89 6.34
C SER A 103 6.66 -12.04 7.59
N ASP A 104 7.67 -11.67 8.37
CA ASP A 104 7.54 -10.79 9.54
C ASP A 104 7.63 -9.31 9.17
N SER A 105 7.94 -8.99 7.91
CA SER A 105 7.95 -7.62 7.42
C SER A 105 6.55 -7.02 7.49
N CYS A 106 6.45 -5.77 7.91
CA CYS A 106 5.17 -5.14 8.22
C CYS A 106 5.16 -3.65 7.88
N ILE A 107 3.94 -3.13 7.66
CA ILE A 107 3.69 -1.69 7.71
C ILE A 107 3.28 -1.31 9.14
N LEU A 108 3.74 -0.15 9.61
CA LEU A 108 3.46 0.31 10.96
C LEU A 108 2.16 1.12 10.97
N LEU A 109 1.17 0.62 11.71
CA LEU A 109 -0.13 1.24 11.95
C LEU A 109 -0.25 1.67 13.41
N LYS A 110 -1.32 2.35 13.81
CA LYS A 110 -1.49 2.88 15.19
C LYS A 110 -1.31 1.81 16.28
N ASP A 111 -1.66 0.56 15.99
CA ASP A 111 -1.60 -0.58 16.91
C ASP A 111 -0.41 -1.52 16.66
N TRP A 112 0.61 -1.10 15.89
CA TRP A 112 1.71 -1.97 15.45
C TRP A 112 2.45 -2.70 16.59
N GLN A 113 2.52 -2.10 17.78
CA GLN A 113 3.22 -2.68 18.93
C GLN A 113 2.52 -3.92 19.51
N SER A 114 1.19 -3.99 19.40
CA SER A 114 0.37 -5.09 19.93
C SER A 114 -0.26 -5.94 18.83
N ASN A 115 -0.39 -5.39 17.63
CA ASN A 115 -1.16 -5.96 16.53
C ASN A 115 -0.50 -5.56 15.21
N ALA A 116 0.74 -5.99 14.96
CA ALA A 116 1.45 -5.65 13.73
C ALA A 116 0.72 -6.22 12.49
N LEU A 117 0.68 -5.43 11.41
CA LEU A 117 0.21 -5.88 10.11
C LEU A 117 1.36 -6.51 9.33
N THR A 118 1.73 -7.73 9.73
CA THR A 118 2.78 -8.52 9.07
C THR A 118 2.29 -9.11 7.76
N VAL A 119 3.24 -9.48 6.91
CA VAL A 119 2.95 -10.11 5.63
C VAL A 119 2.32 -11.49 5.79
N ASP A 120 2.66 -12.23 6.84
CA ASP A 120 1.97 -13.47 7.18
C ASP A 120 0.46 -13.25 7.37
N ARG A 121 0.06 -12.15 8.03
CA ARG A 121 -1.35 -11.76 8.16
C ARG A 121 -1.97 -11.30 6.85
N LEU A 122 -1.14 -10.87 5.90
CA LEU A 122 -1.57 -10.58 4.54
C LEU A 122 -1.80 -11.83 3.70
N HIS A 123 -1.19 -12.94 4.09
CA HIS A 123 -1.33 -14.20 3.40
C HIS A 123 -2.74 -14.78 3.61
N GLY A 124 -3.47 -15.02 2.52
CA GLY A 124 -4.82 -15.60 2.55
C GLY A 124 -5.97 -14.60 2.63
N ILE A 125 -5.69 -13.29 2.60
CA ILE A 125 -6.74 -12.26 2.49
C ILE A 125 -7.45 -12.33 1.14
N HIS A 126 -6.71 -12.67 0.07
CA HIS A 126 -7.23 -12.68 -1.30
C HIS A 126 -7.34 -14.10 -1.84
N THR A 127 -8.45 -14.39 -2.51
CA THR A 127 -8.60 -15.58 -3.33
C THR A 127 -7.97 -15.33 -4.70
N GLN A 128 -7.68 -16.39 -5.45
CA GLN A 128 -7.03 -16.29 -6.76
C GLN A 128 -7.77 -15.34 -7.74
N ASP A 129 -9.10 -15.26 -7.60
CA ASP A 129 -9.98 -14.38 -8.38
C ASP A 129 -10.10 -12.94 -7.82
N SER A 130 -9.79 -12.72 -6.54
CA SER A 130 -9.89 -11.39 -5.88
C SER A 130 -8.56 -10.70 -5.63
N ARG A 131 -7.47 -11.17 -6.25
CA ARG A 131 -6.12 -10.58 -6.10
C ARG A 131 -6.10 -9.08 -6.46
N PRO A 132 -5.77 -8.18 -5.51
CA PRO A 132 -5.69 -6.75 -5.75
C PRO A 132 -4.60 -6.45 -6.78
N PHE A 133 -4.82 -5.39 -7.54
CA PHE A 133 -4.00 -5.10 -8.70
C PHE A 133 -2.67 -4.46 -8.33
N LEU A 134 -2.68 -3.48 -7.43
CA LEU A 134 -1.50 -2.70 -7.10
C LEU A 134 -1.44 -2.39 -5.60
N ALA A 135 -0.29 -2.63 -4.97
CA ALA A 135 0.11 -1.96 -3.74
C ALA A 135 1.16 -0.89 -4.06
N TYR A 136 0.94 0.32 -3.58
CA TYR A 136 1.88 1.42 -3.67
C TYR A 136 2.33 1.81 -2.26
N LEU A 137 3.61 1.62 -1.97
CA LEU A 137 4.17 1.79 -0.64
C LEU A 137 5.11 3.01 -0.66
N SER A 138 4.58 4.16 -0.26
CA SER A 138 5.34 5.37 0.08
C SER A 138 5.85 5.23 1.52
N ALA A 139 6.66 4.19 1.74
CA ALA A 139 7.09 3.80 3.08
C ALA A 139 8.49 4.36 3.37
N CYS A 140 8.63 5.10 4.47
CA CYS A 140 9.92 5.37 5.07
C CYS A 140 10.32 4.19 5.96
N GLU A 141 11.51 3.66 5.81
CA GLU A 141 11.92 2.49 6.59
C GLU A 141 12.43 2.91 7.98
N THR A 142 11.86 2.29 9.02
CA THR A 142 12.40 2.44 10.37
C THR A 142 13.62 1.53 10.49
N LYS A 143 14.82 2.12 10.51
CA LYS A 143 16.06 1.37 10.80
C LYS A 143 15.94 0.69 12.16
N ALA A 144 15.92 -0.64 12.19
CA ALA A 144 16.13 -1.38 13.43
C ALA A 144 17.57 -1.10 13.89
N SER A 145 17.74 -0.78 15.17
CA SER A 145 19.03 -0.38 15.77
C SER A 145 20.11 -1.46 15.81
N ASP A 146 19.94 -2.59 15.13
CA ASP A 146 20.91 -3.69 15.10
C ASP A 146 21.71 -3.62 13.80
N GLY A 147 22.94 -3.11 13.91
CA GLY A 147 23.80 -2.72 12.79
C GLY A 147 24.24 -3.87 11.89
N VAL A 148 23.37 -4.30 10.99
CA VAL A 148 23.70 -5.16 9.85
C VAL A 148 23.36 -4.43 8.55
N GLN A 149 24.24 -4.62 7.57
CA GLN A 149 24.46 -3.79 6.38
C GLN A 149 23.23 -3.67 5.47
N LEU A 150 22.99 -2.42 5.02
CA LEU A 150 22.03 -2.04 3.99
C LEU A 150 22.30 -2.76 2.68
N LEU A 151 21.48 -3.77 2.37
CA LEU A 151 21.19 -4.18 1.01
C LEU A 151 19.67 -4.06 0.84
N ASP A 152 19.28 -2.89 0.33
CA ASP A 152 17.98 -2.57 -0.29
C ASP A 152 16.75 -3.19 0.41
N GLU A 153 16.43 -2.67 1.59
CA GLU A 153 15.36 -3.20 2.47
C GLU A 153 13.95 -2.98 1.86
N SER A 154 13.84 -2.07 0.88
CA SER A 154 12.62 -1.82 0.12
C SER A 154 12.19 -3.00 -0.76
N LEU A 155 13.16 -3.84 -1.16
CA LEU A 155 12.91 -5.10 -1.84
C LEU A 155 12.17 -6.09 -0.94
N ASP A 156 12.43 -6.07 0.37
CA ASP A 156 11.84 -7.03 1.30
C ASP A 156 10.34 -6.74 1.49
N LEU A 157 9.97 -5.49 1.78
CA LEU A 157 8.55 -5.11 1.91
C LEU A 157 7.79 -5.26 0.59
N THR A 158 8.42 -4.90 -0.54
CA THR A 158 7.83 -5.06 -1.88
C THR A 158 7.57 -6.53 -2.20
N SER A 159 8.55 -7.40 -1.97
CA SER A 159 8.43 -8.85 -2.18
C SER A 159 7.37 -9.45 -1.26
N ALA A 160 7.29 -8.96 -0.03
CA ALA A 160 6.35 -9.45 0.96
C ALA A 160 4.89 -9.12 0.56
N PHE A 161 4.61 -7.92 0.04
CA PHE A 161 3.29 -7.60 -0.51
C PHE A 161 2.96 -8.36 -1.81
N GLN A 162 3.96 -8.77 -2.59
CA GLN A 162 3.73 -9.66 -3.73
C GLN A 162 3.32 -11.07 -3.26
N LEU A 163 3.98 -11.60 -2.22
CA LEU A 163 3.62 -12.88 -1.60
C LEU A 163 2.22 -12.84 -0.97
N ALA A 164 1.81 -11.69 -0.44
CA ALA A 164 0.46 -11.44 0.06
C ALA A 164 -0.64 -11.49 -1.03
N GLY A 165 -0.29 -11.46 -2.31
CA GLY A 165 -1.23 -11.63 -3.41
C GLY A 165 -1.48 -10.38 -4.27
N PHE A 166 -0.76 -9.28 -4.04
CA PHE A 166 -0.79 -8.13 -4.95
C PHE A 166 -0.09 -8.47 -6.27
N ARG A 167 -0.75 -8.18 -7.40
CA ARG A 167 -0.18 -8.47 -8.73
C ARG A 167 1.00 -7.57 -9.08
N HIS A 168 0.96 -6.34 -8.58
CA HIS A 168 2.01 -5.35 -8.75
C HIS A 168 2.26 -4.68 -7.41
N VAL A 169 3.53 -4.45 -7.09
CA VAL A 169 3.93 -3.69 -5.91
C VAL A 169 4.98 -2.69 -6.33
N VAL A 170 4.83 -1.45 -5.89
CA VAL A 170 5.79 -0.37 -6.08
C VAL A 170 6.15 0.16 -4.70
N GLY A 171 7.40 -0.03 -4.29
CA GLY A 171 7.99 0.67 -3.16
C GLY A 171 8.75 1.92 -3.63
N THR A 172 8.63 3.01 -2.89
CA THR A 172 9.49 4.19 -3.08
C THR A 172 10.26 4.50 -1.82
N LEU A 173 11.59 4.58 -1.96
CA LEU A 173 12.57 5.01 -0.95
C LEU A 173 12.56 6.54 -0.77
#